data_AF-A0A948AIJ3-F1
#
_entry.id   AF-A0A948AIJ3-F1
#
_cell.length_a   1.000
_cell.length_b   1.000
_cell.length_c   1.000
_cell.angle_alpha   90.00
_cell.angle_beta   90.00
_cell.angle_gamma   90.00
#
_symmetry.space_group_name_H-M   'P 1'
#
loop_
_entity.id
_entity.type
_entity.pdbx_description
1 polymer ?
#
loop_
_entity_poly.entity_id
_entity_poly.type
_entity_poly.pdbx_seq_one_letter_code
_entity_poly.pdbx_strand_id
1 'polypeptide(L)' 'RLYAEHGCAACHTPGAGLGPDLTHVGGIHWPGYLRRALHEPAAFLVPGYAAIMPAPPLRPEEMEDLVAYLLSLH' A
#
# COMPACT_ATOMS: atom_id res chain seq x y z
N ARG A 1 4.21 -1.82 -12.38
CA ARG A 1 5.69 -1.70 -12.46
C ARG A 1 6.24 -1.19 -11.12
N LEU A 2 5.95 0.05 -10.71
CA LEU A 2 6.36 0.62 -9.41
C LEU A 2 6.04 -0.28 -8.20
N TYR A 3 4.85 -0.91 -8.18
CA TYR A 3 4.45 -1.83 -7.11
C TYR A 3 5.43 -3.00 -6.90
N ALA A 4 5.95 -3.56 -8.00
CA ALA A 4 6.95 -4.62 -7.93
C ALA A 4 8.36 -4.07 -7.67
N GLU A 5 8.71 -2.93 -8.29
CA GLU A 5 10.02 -2.29 -8.14
C GLU A 5 10.30 -1.83 -6.71
N HIS A 6 9.28 -1.34 -5.99
CA HIS A 6 9.37 -0.98 -4.58
C HIS A 6 9.09 -2.15 -3.63
N GLY A 7 8.98 -3.38 -4.14
CA GLY A 7 8.88 -4.59 -3.34
C GLY A 7 7.56 -4.80 -2.61
N CYS A 8 6.49 -4.07 -2.97
CA CYS A 8 5.18 -4.16 -2.29
C CYS A 8 4.62 -5.60 -2.33
N ALA A 9 4.83 -6.29 -3.44
CA ALA A 9 4.40 -7.67 -3.65
C ALA A 9 5.06 -8.69 -2.70
N ALA A 10 6.18 -8.35 -2.05
CA ALA A 10 6.85 -9.25 -1.10
C ALA A 10 6.06 -9.41 0.21
N CYS A 11 5.23 -8.42 0.56
CA CYS A 11 4.43 -8.44 1.79
C CYS A 11 2.93 -8.50 1.51
N HIS A 12 2.46 -7.84 0.45
CA HIS A 12 1.05 -7.75 0.08
C HIS A 12 0.71 -8.83 -0.96
N THR A 13 0.55 -10.06 -0.45
CA THR A 13 0.11 -11.22 -1.21
C THR A 13 -1.35 -11.51 -0.88
N PRO A 14 -2.21 -11.77 -1.90
CA PRO A 14 -3.61 -12.08 -1.65
C PRO A 14 -3.79 -13.24 -0.67
N GLY A 15 -4.68 -13.06 0.31
CA GLY A 15 -5.07 -14.07 1.31
C GLY A 15 -4.03 -14.54 2.34
N ALA A 16 -2.74 -14.22 2.22
CA ALA A 16 -1.70 -14.80 3.12
C ALA A 16 -0.41 -13.97 3.26
N GLY A 17 -0.44 -12.66 2.99
CA GLY A 17 0.72 -11.78 3.08
C GLY A 17 1.16 -11.42 4.50
N LEU A 18 2.40 -10.94 4.63
CA LEU A 18 2.90 -10.25 5.83
C LEU A 18 2.18 -8.91 6.07
N GLY A 19 1.60 -8.33 5.02
CA GLY A 19 0.68 -7.21 5.08
C GLY A 19 -0.73 -7.62 4.63
N PRO A 20 -1.72 -6.72 4.80
CA PRO A 20 -3.09 -6.95 4.38
C PRO A 20 -3.20 -7.19 2.87
N ASP A 21 -4.21 -7.96 2.49
CA ASP A 21 -4.60 -8.14 1.09
C ASP A 21 -5.06 -6.80 0.50
N LEU A 22 -4.52 -6.46 -0.67
CA LEU A 22 -4.81 -5.20 -1.37
C LEU A 22 -5.72 -5.39 -2.59
N THR A 23 -6.21 -6.60 -2.89
CA THR A 23 -6.99 -6.89 -4.10
C THR A 23 -8.21 -5.97 -4.27
N HIS A 24 -8.83 -5.52 -3.17
CA HIS A 24 -10.03 -4.67 -3.20
C HIS A 24 -9.80 -3.29 -2.56
N VAL A 25 -8.53 -2.88 -2.41
CA VAL A 25 -8.18 -1.71 -1.58
C VAL A 25 -8.77 -0.40 -2.11
N GLY A 26 -8.95 -0.28 -3.43
CA GLY A 26 -9.54 0.90 -4.08
C GLY A 26 -11.02 1.09 -3.77
N GLY A 27 -11.75 0.00 -3.50
CA GLY A 27 -13.13 0.05 -3.04
C GLY A 27 -13.29 0.30 -1.54
N ILE A 28 -12.23 0.11 -0.74
CA ILE A 28 -12.27 0.19 0.73
C ILE A 28 -11.78 1.56 1.22
N HIS A 29 -10.76 2.12 0.58
CA HIS A 29 -10.08 3.32 1.05
C HIS A 29 -10.06 4.45 0.03
N TRP A 30 -10.14 5.68 0.56
CA TRP A 30 -10.07 6.90 -0.24
C TRP A 30 -8.61 7.31 -0.53
N PRO A 31 -8.35 8.15 -1.56
CA PRO A 31 -7.00 8.40 -2.06
C PRO A 31 -5.97 8.89 -1.03
N GLY A 32 -6.36 9.81 -0.14
CA GLY A 32 -5.42 10.34 0.86
C GLY A 32 -5.15 9.40 2.03
N TYR A 33 -6.01 8.40 2.28
CA TYR A 33 -5.65 7.29 3.19
C TYR A 33 -4.49 6.52 2.58
N LEU A 34 -4.59 6.13 1.30
CA LEU A 34 -3.55 5.38 0.60
C LEU A 34 -2.25 6.18 0.51
N ARG A 35 -2.35 7.48 0.21
CA ARG A 35 -1.19 8.38 0.21
C ARG A 35 -0.49 8.41 1.57
N ARG A 36 -1.25 8.59 2.65
CA ARG A 36 -0.68 8.65 3.99
C ARG A 36 -0.17 7.29 4.47
N ALA A 37 -0.79 6.18 4.06
CA ALA A 37 -0.28 4.84 4.34
C ALA A 37 1.07 4.57 3.65
N LEU A 38 1.31 5.16 2.47
CA LEU A 38 2.62 5.10 1.80
C LEU A 38 3.64 6.07 2.41
N HIS A 39 3.23 7.29 2.79
CA HIS A 39 4.13 8.30 3.34
C HIS A 39 4.50 8.05 4.82
N GLU A 40 3.51 7.65 5.62
CA GLU A 40 3.60 7.38 7.07
C GLU A 40 2.97 6.01 7.38
N PRO A 41 3.61 4.88 7.03
CA PRO A 41 3.00 3.55 7.24
C PRO A 41 2.66 3.25 8.70
N ALA A 42 3.43 3.80 9.65
CA ALA A 42 3.17 3.65 11.08
C ALA A 42 1.97 4.48 11.59
N ALA A 43 1.41 5.39 10.78
CA ALA A 43 0.22 6.15 11.15
C ALA A 43 -1.05 5.27 11.18
N PHE A 44 -1.04 4.14 10.46
CA PHE A 44 -2.17 3.21 10.39
C PHE A 44 -1.70 1.78 10.59
N LEU A 45 -1.99 1.23 11.76
CA LEU A 45 -1.77 -0.19 12.04
C LEU A 45 -3.06 -0.95 11.82
N VAL A 46 -3.06 -1.84 10.83
CA VAL A 46 -4.19 -2.71 10.53
C VAL A 46 -4.26 -3.81 11.60
N PRO A 47 -5.40 -4.02 12.27
CA PRO A 47 -5.54 -5.08 13.26
C PRO A 47 -5.12 -6.44 12.70
N GLY A 48 -4.31 -7.17 13.47
CA GLY A 48 -3.77 -8.48 13.06
C GLY A 48 -2.46 -8.42 12.27
N TYR A 49 -1.94 -7.23 11.93
CA TYR A 49 -0.67 -7.07 11.24
C TYR A 49 0.38 -6.36 12.10
N ALA A 50 1.64 -6.75 11.93
CA ALA A 50 2.77 -6.12 12.61
C ALA A 50 3.12 -4.76 11.97
N ALA A 51 3.69 -3.84 12.75
CA ALA A 51 4.15 -2.53 12.30
C ALA A 51 5.49 -2.63 11.53
N ILE A 52 5.50 -3.36 10.41
CA ILE A 52 6.71 -3.68 9.63
C ILE A 52 6.75 -3.04 8.25
N MET A 53 5.67 -2.37 7.82
CA MET A 53 5.63 -1.73 6.50
C MET A 53 6.65 -0.59 6.46
N PRO A 54 7.66 -0.64 5.57
CA PRO A 54 8.63 0.42 5.43
C PRO A 54 8.00 1.62 4.73
N ALA A 55 8.53 2.82 4.97
CA ALA A 55 8.23 3.97 4.12
C ALA A 55 9.03 3.81 2.81
N PRO A 56 8.39 3.53 1.66
CA PRO A 56 9.11 3.39 0.40
C PRO A 56 9.72 4.74 -0.02
N PRO A 57 10.93 4.75 -0.58
CA PRO A 57 11.57 5.97 -1.06
C PRO A 57 10.98 6.39 -2.41
N LEU A 58 9.77 6.95 -2.39
CA LEU A 58 9.02 7.37 -3.57
C LEU A 58 9.29 8.84 -3.92
N ARG A 59 9.44 9.13 -5.20
CA ARG A 59 9.28 10.49 -5.73
C ARG A 59 7.80 10.90 -5.68
N PRO A 60 7.48 12.21 -5.66
CA PRO A 60 6.09 12.67 -5.62
C PRO A 60 5.23 12.06 -6.73
N GLU A 61 5.75 11.95 -7.95
CA GLU A 61 5.01 11.39 -9.09
C GLU A 61 4.78 9.87 -8.93
N GLU A 62 5.77 9.15 -8.41
CA GLU A 62 5.65 7.70 -8.15
C GLU A 62 4.62 7.41 -7.05
N MET A 63 4.52 8.29 -6.06
CA MET A 63 3.48 8.20 -5.04
C MET A 63 2.09 8.34 -5.64
N GLU A 64 1.88 9.31 -6.53
CA GLU A 64 0.59 9.47 -7.21
C GLU A 64 0.27 8.28 -8.12
N ASP A 65 1.24 7.79 -8.88
CA ASP A 65 1.06 6.62 -9.75
C ASP A 65 0.72 5.35 -8.96
N LEU A 66 1.37 5.13 -7.81
CA LEU A 66 1.06 4.03 -6.92
C LEU A 66 -0.33 4.17 -6.29
N VAL A 67 -0.71 5.36 -5.83
CA VAL A 67 -2.06 5.61 -5.30
C VAL A 67 -3.11 5.35 -6.39
N ALA A 68 -2.89 5.84 -7.62
CA ALA A 68 -3.80 5.60 -8.74
C ALA A 68 -3.92 4.10 -9.07
N TYR A 69 -2.80 3.37 -9.05
CA TYR A 69 -2.83 1.92 -9.21
C TYR A 69 -3.63 1.23 -8.11
N LEU A 70 -3.39 1.55 -6.83
CA LEU A 70 -4.13 0.97 -5.70
C LEU A 70 -5.64 1.28 -5.76
N LEU A 71 -6.01 2.50 -6.18
CA LEU A 71 -7.40 2.90 -6.39
C LEU A 71 -8.09 2.12 -7.52
N SER A 72 -7.32 1.55 -8.46
CA SER A 72 -7.90 0.75 -9.54
C SER A 72 -8.27 -0.69 -9.11
N LEU A 73 -7.81 -1.13 -7.93
CA LEU A 73 -8.02 -2.50 -7.42
C LEU A 73 -9.39 -2.64 -6.74
N HIS A 74 -10.27 -3.44 -7.34
CA HIS A 74 -11.65 -3.69 -6.92
C HIS A 74 -12.02 -5.17 -7.04
#